data_AF-A0A0E2HIT5-F1
#
_entry.id   AF-A0A0E2HIT5-F1
#
_cell.length_a   1.000
_cell.length_b   1.000
_cell.length_c   1.000
_cell.angle_alpha   90.00
_cell.angle_beta   90.00
_cell.angle_gamma   90.00
#
_symmetry.space_group_name_H-M   'P 1'
#
loop_
_entity.id
_entity.type
_entity.pdbx_description
1 polymer ?
#
loop_
_entity_poly.entity_id
_entity_poly.type
_entity_poly.pdbx_seq_one_letter_code
_entity_poly.pdbx_strand_id
1 'polypeptide(L)'
;MIQGAVNPLGVDMIAAFNAVNRIDDFAFTPEQSISHGITTFVAQNRGAGRKERIQKGFRRGLMLEACYWVFICITITLFRRPLMGLFVTAGNEGIVALGSSYLGMMALFYVFPAFTNGIQGFFRGMGKMSVTLLGTFVQTSLRVVFVYLLTPGIGLPGVAYACAIGWSVMLLVEVPYYFWFMKDK
;
A
#
# COMPACT_ATOMS: atom_id res chain seq x y z
N MET A 1 -4.96 13.10 -10.38
CA MET A 1 -4.62 12.07 -11.39
C MET A 1 -5.54 10.85 -11.26
N ILE A 2 -5.70 10.21 -10.09
CA ILE A 2 -6.71 9.14 -9.91
C ILE A 2 -8.13 9.71 -9.76
N GLN A 3 -8.30 10.75 -8.95
CA GLN A 3 -9.58 11.46 -8.79
C GLN A 3 -10.17 11.90 -10.14
N GLY A 4 -9.32 12.33 -11.09
CA GLY A 4 -9.75 12.74 -12.42
C GLY A 4 -10.32 11.60 -13.28
N ALA A 5 -9.91 10.36 -13.04
CA ALA A 5 -10.47 9.17 -13.68
C ALA A 5 -11.77 8.68 -13.00
N VAL A 6 -11.94 9.00 -11.71
CA VAL A 6 -13.16 8.67 -10.94
C VAL A 6 -14.26 9.72 -11.15
N ASN A 7 -13.91 10.99 -11.41
CA ASN A 7 -14.87 12.07 -11.59
C ASN A 7 -15.95 11.81 -12.66
N PRO A 8 -15.63 11.21 -13.83
CA PRO A 8 -16.64 10.87 -14.84
C PRO A 8 -17.60 9.74 -14.44
N LEU A 9 -17.30 8.99 -13.37
CA LEU A 9 -18.11 7.84 -12.92
C LEU A 9 -19.35 8.25 -12.10
N GLY A 10 -19.53 9.54 -11.84
CA GLY A 10 -20.69 10.08 -11.11
C GLY A 10 -20.45 10.30 -9.62
N VAL A 11 -21.34 11.11 -9.02
CA VAL A 11 -21.21 11.64 -7.65
C VAL A 11 -21.16 10.53 -6.60
N ASP A 12 -21.94 9.47 -6.78
CA ASP A 12 -22.00 8.33 -5.83
C ASP A 12 -20.67 7.55 -5.80
N MET A 13 -20.03 7.36 -6.97
CA MET A 13 -18.72 6.70 -7.06
C MET A 13 -17.61 7.55 -6.46
N ILE A 14 -17.67 8.87 -6.69
CA ILE A 14 -16.74 9.83 -6.08
C ILE A 14 -16.86 9.80 -4.56
N ALA A 15 -18.09 9.79 -4.02
CA ALA A 15 -18.33 9.73 -2.59
C ALA A 15 -17.83 8.41 -1.99
N ALA A 16 -18.14 7.27 -2.61
CA ALA A 16 -17.65 5.96 -2.20
C ALA A 16 -16.11 5.90 -2.20
N PHE A 17 -15.47 6.38 -3.25
CA PHE A 17 -14.02 6.42 -3.37
C PHE A 17 -13.36 7.27 -2.27
N ASN A 18 -13.89 8.46 -2.01
CA ASN A 18 -13.37 9.34 -0.97
C ASN A 18 -13.54 8.74 0.43
N ALA A 19 -14.67 8.10 0.71
CA ALA A 19 -14.90 7.41 1.96
C ALA A 19 -13.89 6.27 2.17
N VAL A 20 -13.62 5.48 1.13
CA VAL A 20 -12.61 4.42 1.19
C VAL A 20 -11.20 4.97 1.39
N ASN A 21 -10.80 6.02 0.66
CA ASN A 21 -9.47 6.63 0.84
C ASN A 21 -9.22 7.08 2.29
N ARG A 22 -10.25 7.58 3.00
CA ARG A 22 -10.10 7.92 4.42
C ARG A 22 -9.76 6.69 5.27
N ILE A 23 -10.42 5.55 4.99
CA ILE A 23 -10.14 4.29 5.68
C ILE A 23 -8.73 3.80 5.32
N ASP A 24 -8.34 3.88 4.05
CA ASP A 24 -6.99 3.55 3.56
C ASP A 24 -5.91 4.36 4.31
N ASP A 25 -6.11 5.66 4.50
CA ASP A 25 -5.14 6.53 5.21
C ASP A 25 -4.92 6.05 6.66
N PHE A 26 -5.99 5.65 7.35
CA PHE A 26 -5.88 5.06 8.69
C PHE A 26 -5.17 3.69 8.66
N ALA A 27 -5.45 2.86 7.65
CA ALA A 27 -4.81 1.56 7.50
C ALA A 27 -3.30 1.69 7.21
N PHE A 28 -2.89 2.65 6.38
CA PHE A 28 -1.49 2.86 6.00
C PHE A 28 -0.65 3.58 7.05
N THR A 29 -1.26 4.31 7.98
CA THR A 29 -0.51 5.06 9.00
C THR A 29 0.40 4.17 9.85
N PRO A 30 -0.06 3.00 10.37
CA PRO A 30 0.81 2.07 11.08
C PRO A 30 1.85 1.37 10.19
N GLU A 31 1.53 1.03 8.93
CA GLU A 31 2.53 0.47 7.99
C GLU A 31 3.70 1.45 7.79
N GLN A 32 3.39 2.73 7.57
CA GLN A 32 4.41 3.77 7.46
C GLN A 32 5.23 3.87 8.75
N SER A 33 4.60 3.73 9.92
CA SER A 33 5.30 3.75 11.20
C SER A 33 6.25 2.56 11.37
N ILE A 34 5.84 1.36 10.95
CA ILE A 34 6.69 0.16 10.95
C ILE A 34 7.88 0.35 10.00
N SER A 35 7.63 0.84 8.78
CA SER A 35 8.67 1.15 7.80
C SER A 35 9.69 2.18 8.31
N HIS A 36 9.26 3.23 8.99
CA HIS A 36 10.15 4.18 9.67
C HIS A 36 10.95 3.52 10.80
N GLY A 37 10.32 2.62 11.56
CA GLY A 37 11.00 1.80 12.57
C GLY A 37 12.11 0.93 11.97
N ILE A 38 11.83 0.24 10.85
CA ILE A 38 12.82 -0.55 10.09
C ILE A 38 13.95 0.37 9.62
N THR A 39 13.63 1.52 9.04
CA THR A 39 14.60 2.52 8.56
C THR A 39 15.59 2.91 9.66
N THR A 40 15.08 3.32 10.82
CA THR A 40 15.90 3.74 11.96
C THR A 40 16.74 2.59 12.50
N PHE A 41 16.15 1.40 12.67
CA PHE A 41 16.86 0.22 13.16
C PHE A 41 18.01 -0.18 12.23
N VAL A 42 17.75 -0.21 10.91
CA VAL A 42 18.76 -0.54 9.90
C VAL A 42 19.85 0.52 9.86
N ALA A 43 19.50 1.81 9.89
CA ALA A 43 20.47 2.91 9.88
C ALA A 43 21.42 2.88 11.09
N GLN A 44 20.88 2.65 12.29
CA GLN A 44 21.68 2.55 13.52
C GLN A 44 22.63 1.35 13.48
N ASN A 45 22.13 0.16 13.10
CA ASN A 45 22.96 -1.04 13.03
C ASN A 45 23.98 -0.97 11.89
N ARG A 46 23.68 -0.26 10.80
CA ARG A 46 24.63 0.07 9.75
C ARG A 46 25.76 0.95 10.29
N GLY A 47 25.44 2.02 11.01
CA GLY A 47 26.44 2.88 11.66
C GLY A 47 27.33 2.12 12.65
N ALA A 48 26.78 1.12 13.34
CA ALA A 48 27.50 0.26 14.27
C ALA A 48 28.22 -0.95 13.62
N GLY A 49 28.18 -1.11 12.29
CA GLY A 49 28.78 -2.24 11.58
C GLY A 49 28.14 -3.60 11.83
N ARG A 50 26.96 -3.66 12.48
CA ARG A 50 26.30 -4.91 12.91
C ARG A 50 25.40 -5.50 11.81
N LYS A 51 26.00 -5.96 10.71
CA LYS A 51 25.27 -6.51 9.54
C LYS A 51 24.29 -7.63 9.87
N GLU A 52 24.65 -8.56 10.75
CA GLU A 52 23.77 -9.67 11.14
C GLU A 52 22.49 -9.18 11.82
N ARG A 53 22.59 -8.12 12.65
CA ARG A 53 21.44 -7.51 13.29
C ARG A 53 20.53 -6.83 12.27
N ILE A 54 21.08 -6.20 11.23
CA ILE A 54 20.31 -5.60 10.14
C ILE A 54 19.37 -6.64 9.51
N GLN A 55 19.90 -7.80 9.13
CA GLN A 55 19.10 -8.86 8.49
C GLN A 55 18.02 -9.41 9.42
N LYS A 56 18.38 -9.68 10.70
CA LYS A 56 17.41 -10.15 11.71
C LYS A 56 16.32 -9.11 11.98
N GLY A 57 16.68 -7.84 12.09
CA GLY A 57 15.73 -6.74 12.29
C GLY A 57 14.81 -6.55 11.10
N PHE A 58 15.34 -6.60 9.89
CA PHE A 58 14.55 -6.52 8.67
C PHE A 58 13.53 -7.66 8.56
N ARG A 59 13.96 -8.92 8.80
CA ARG A 59 13.04 -10.07 8.79
C ARG A 59 11.94 -9.96 9.84
N ARG A 60 12.26 -9.47 11.04
CA ARG A 60 11.26 -9.20 12.09
C ARG A 60 10.31 -8.06 11.71
N GLY A 61 10.83 -7.01 11.06
CA GLY A 61 10.03 -5.92 10.52
C GLY A 61 9.03 -6.38 9.46
N LEU A 62 9.48 -7.21 8.50
CA LEU A 62 8.60 -7.82 7.51
C LEU A 62 7.55 -8.74 8.13
N MET A 63 7.91 -9.48 9.18
CA MET A 63 6.94 -10.31 9.91
C MET A 63 5.90 -9.43 10.62
N LEU A 64 6.30 -8.30 11.19
CA LEU A 64 5.39 -7.34 11.81
C LEU A 64 4.43 -6.71 10.78
N GLU A 65 4.94 -6.30 9.61
CA GLU A 65 4.12 -5.83 8.48
C GLU A 65 3.11 -6.90 8.05
N ALA A 66 3.54 -8.15 7.89
CA ALA A 66 2.65 -9.25 7.50
C ALA A 66 1.57 -9.52 8.55
N CYS A 67 1.91 -9.52 9.84
CA CYS A 67 0.94 -9.66 10.93
C CYS A 67 -0.05 -8.49 10.95
N TYR A 68 0.43 -7.26 10.75
CA TYR A 68 -0.41 -6.08 10.70
C TYR A 68 -1.35 -6.11 9.49
N TRP A 69 -0.85 -6.51 8.32
CA TRP A 69 -1.68 -6.72 7.13
C TRP A 69 -2.80 -7.74 7.39
N VAL A 70 -2.50 -8.90 7.98
CA VAL A 70 -3.54 -9.89 8.32
C VAL A 70 -4.58 -9.29 9.25
N PHE A 71 -4.17 -8.56 10.28
CA PHE A 71 -5.07 -7.88 11.21
C PHE A 71 -5.98 -6.88 10.50
N ILE A 72 -5.42 -6.03 9.63
CA ILE A 72 -6.20 -5.05 8.84
C ILE A 72 -7.12 -5.75 7.84
N CYS A 73 -6.65 -6.78 7.14
CA CYS A 73 -7.44 -7.54 6.19
C CYS A 73 -8.68 -8.15 6.86
N ILE A 74 -8.51 -8.77 8.04
CA ILE A 74 -9.61 -9.34 8.81
C ILE A 74 -10.56 -8.24 9.28
N THR A 75 -10.01 -7.16 9.87
CA THR A 75 -10.80 -6.05 10.41
C THR A 75 -11.66 -5.42 9.32
N ILE A 76 -11.07 -5.09 8.17
CA ILE A 76 -11.81 -4.47 7.07
C ILE A 76 -12.81 -5.45 6.46
N THR A 77 -12.47 -6.72 6.28
CA THR A 77 -13.40 -7.71 5.71
C THR A 77 -14.65 -7.89 6.58
N LEU A 78 -14.49 -7.91 7.92
CA LEU A 78 -15.59 -8.04 8.87
C LEU A 78 -16.37 -6.74 9.07
N PHE A 79 -15.69 -5.60 9.11
CA PHE A 79 -16.27 -4.30 9.48
C PHE A 79 -16.43 -3.33 8.29
N ARG A 80 -16.29 -3.77 7.03
CA ARG A 80 -16.41 -2.90 5.84
C ARG A 80 -17.67 -2.02 5.80
N ARG A 81 -18.85 -2.58 6.12
CA ARG A 81 -20.11 -1.83 6.13
C ARG A 81 -20.17 -0.76 7.21
N PRO A 82 -19.92 -1.06 8.50
CA PRO A 82 -19.89 -0.03 9.53
C PRO A 82 -18.77 0.99 9.31
N LEU A 83 -17.59 0.57 8.82
CA LEU A 83 -16.49 1.50 8.48
C LEU A 83 -16.91 2.47 7.38
N MET A 84 -17.56 1.99 6.32
CA MET A 84 -18.14 2.85 5.29
C MET A 84 -19.22 3.79 5.84
N GLY A 85 -20.04 3.30 6.77
CA GLY A 85 -21.08 4.10 7.44
C GLY A 85 -20.54 5.26 8.28
N LEU A 86 -19.26 5.24 8.69
CA LEU A 86 -18.63 6.38 9.39
C LEU A 86 -18.36 7.58 8.47
N PHE A 87 -18.21 7.34 7.17
CA PHE A 87 -17.75 8.35 6.20
C PHE A 87 -18.78 8.67 5.12
N VAL A 88 -19.91 7.95 5.09
CA VAL A 88 -21.02 8.19 4.15
C VAL A 88 -22.21 8.79 4.91
N THR A 89 -22.84 9.82 4.35
CA THR A 89 -24.02 10.47 4.92
C THR A 89 -25.16 9.48 5.13
N ALA A 90 -25.86 9.58 6.26
CA ALA A 90 -27.01 8.72 6.59
C ALA A 90 -28.07 8.77 5.47
N GLY A 91 -28.54 7.59 5.02
CA GLY A 91 -29.60 7.45 4.01
C GLY A 91 -29.14 7.02 2.61
N ASN A 92 -27.83 6.79 2.37
CA ASN A 92 -27.33 6.40 1.05
C ASN A 92 -26.72 4.99 1.03
N GLU A 93 -27.57 3.96 1.21
CA GLU A 93 -27.15 2.55 1.28
C GLU A 93 -26.43 2.07 0.00
N GLY A 94 -26.76 2.64 -1.17
CA GLY A 94 -26.09 2.31 -2.43
C GLY A 94 -24.60 2.64 -2.41
N ILE A 95 -24.22 3.81 -1.87
CA ILE A 95 -22.82 4.24 -1.73
C ILE A 95 -22.09 3.33 -0.72
N VAL A 96 -22.75 2.96 0.39
CA VAL A 96 -22.17 2.06 1.39
C VAL A 96 -21.90 0.68 0.78
N ALA A 97 -22.82 0.15 -0.04
CA ALA A 97 -22.64 -1.13 -0.71
C ALA A 97 -21.48 -1.10 -1.73
N LEU A 98 -21.43 -0.07 -2.58
CA LEU A 98 -20.36 0.14 -3.56
C LEU A 98 -18.99 0.27 -2.88
N GLY A 99 -18.88 1.17 -1.91
CA GLY A 99 -17.64 1.38 -1.17
C GLY A 99 -17.22 0.15 -0.37
N SER A 100 -18.17 -0.59 0.23
CA SER A 100 -17.86 -1.84 0.95
C SER A 100 -17.28 -2.92 0.03
N SER A 101 -17.79 -3.02 -1.21
CA SER A 101 -17.26 -3.96 -2.21
C SER A 101 -15.83 -3.58 -2.60
N TYR A 102 -15.60 -2.31 -2.92
CA TYR A 102 -14.29 -1.77 -3.27
C TYR A 102 -13.27 -1.93 -2.12
N LEU A 103 -13.67 -1.56 -0.90
CA LEU A 103 -12.86 -1.66 0.30
C LEU A 103 -12.47 -3.12 0.62
N GLY A 104 -13.41 -4.06 0.45
CA GLY A 104 -13.11 -5.48 0.63
C GLY A 104 -12.08 -6.01 -0.37
N MET A 105 -12.12 -5.53 -1.61
CA MET A 105 -11.10 -5.86 -2.62
C MET A 105 -9.74 -5.25 -2.27
N MET A 106 -9.73 -3.98 -1.84
CA MET A 106 -8.51 -3.29 -1.41
C MET A 106 -7.83 -3.94 -0.21
N ALA A 107 -8.61 -4.45 0.76
CA ALA A 107 -8.08 -5.16 1.93
C ALA A 107 -7.17 -6.34 1.56
N LEU A 108 -7.52 -7.09 0.51
CA LEU A 108 -6.69 -8.18 -0.01
C LEU A 108 -5.43 -7.64 -0.67
N PHE A 109 -5.52 -6.52 -1.38
CA PHE A 109 -4.40 -5.91 -2.08
C PHE A 109 -3.43 -5.16 -1.17
N TYR A 110 -3.79 -4.86 0.09
CA TYR A 110 -2.86 -4.26 1.05
C TYR A 110 -1.67 -5.15 1.41
N VAL A 111 -1.68 -6.42 1.01
CA VAL A 111 -0.51 -7.29 1.17
C VAL A 111 0.70 -6.71 0.42
N PHE A 112 0.48 -6.16 -0.77
CA PHE A 112 1.54 -5.60 -1.59
C PHE A 112 2.19 -4.36 -0.97
N PRO A 113 1.45 -3.32 -0.53
CA PRO A 113 2.03 -2.16 0.14
C PRO A 113 2.70 -2.52 1.48
N ALA A 114 2.20 -3.49 2.24
CA ALA A 114 2.88 -3.94 3.47
C ALA A 114 4.32 -4.44 3.17
N PHE A 115 4.48 -5.25 2.11
CA PHE A 115 5.80 -5.71 1.69
C PHE A 115 6.66 -4.59 1.07
N THR A 116 6.09 -3.72 0.23
CA THR A 116 6.87 -2.60 -0.35
C THR A 116 7.33 -1.64 0.72
N ASN A 117 6.47 -1.26 1.67
CA ASN A 117 6.82 -0.38 2.79
C ASN A 117 7.96 -0.97 3.63
N GLY A 118 7.91 -2.28 3.92
CA GLY A 118 9.00 -2.97 4.60
C GLY A 118 10.33 -2.88 3.86
N ILE A 119 10.35 -3.22 2.56
CA ILE A 119 11.57 -3.21 1.73
C ILE A 119 12.10 -1.79 1.51
N GLN A 120 11.22 -0.83 1.26
CA GLN A 120 11.60 0.58 1.19
C GLN A 120 12.24 1.05 2.49
N GLY A 121 11.68 0.68 3.65
CA GLY A 121 12.24 1.00 4.95
C GLY A 121 13.68 0.49 5.10
N PHE A 122 13.95 -0.73 4.62
CA PHE A 122 15.30 -1.28 4.57
C PHE A 122 16.23 -0.47 3.66
N PHE A 123 15.83 -0.17 2.43
CA PHE A 123 16.67 0.60 1.50
C PHE A 123 16.94 2.02 1.99
N ARG A 124 15.93 2.68 2.57
CA ARG A 124 16.09 3.98 3.24
C ARG A 124 17.11 3.89 4.37
N GLY A 125 17.01 2.89 5.24
CA GLY A 125 17.98 2.67 6.33
C GLY A 125 19.40 2.35 5.84
N MET A 126 19.50 1.67 4.70
CA MET A 126 20.78 1.41 4.01
C MET A 126 21.30 2.60 3.21
N GLY A 127 20.62 3.75 3.24
CA GLY A 127 20.99 4.98 2.52
C GLY A 127 20.87 4.88 1.00
N LYS A 128 20.15 3.88 0.48
CA LYS A 128 19.90 3.67 -0.95
C LYS A 128 18.58 4.30 -1.38
N MET A 129 18.44 5.60 -1.10
CA MET A 129 17.20 6.34 -1.38
C MET A 129 16.84 6.35 -2.87
N SER A 130 17.83 6.32 -3.76
CA SER A 130 17.62 6.26 -5.22
C SER A 130 16.80 5.05 -5.66
N VAL A 131 16.94 3.90 -4.99
CA VAL A 131 16.17 2.67 -5.30
C VAL A 131 14.70 2.88 -4.94
N THR A 132 14.45 3.40 -3.75
CA THR A 132 13.09 3.73 -3.26
C THR A 132 12.42 4.79 -4.13
N LEU A 133 13.16 5.84 -4.53
CA LEU A 133 12.64 6.89 -5.40
C LEU A 133 12.29 6.36 -6.78
N LEU A 134 13.18 5.56 -7.39
CA LEU A 134 12.92 4.94 -8.69
C LEU A 134 11.71 4.00 -8.63
N GLY A 135 11.64 3.14 -7.60
CA GLY A 135 10.50 2.25 -7.39
C GLY A 135 9.18 3.01 -7.26
N THR A 136 9.16 4.06 -6.43
CA THR A 136 7.96 4.90 -6.20
C THR A 136 7.54 5.63 -7.48
N PHE A 137 8.51 6.10 -8.28
CA PHE A 137 8.24 6.78 -9.55
C PHE A 137 7.64 5.82 -10.59
N VAL A 138 8.22 4.63 -10.76
CA VAL A 138 7.71 3.60 -11.67
C VAL A 138 6.32 3.14 -11.24
N GLN A 139 6.14 2.85 -9.95
CA GLN A 139 4.85 2.49 -9.36
C GLN A 139 3.79 3.56 -9.62
N THR A 140 4.08 4.82 -9.33
CA THR A 140 3.12 5.92 -9.48
C THR A 140 2.75 6.15 -10.94
N SER A 141 3.74 6.11 -11.84
CA SER A 141 3.53 6.29 -13.27
C SER A 141 2.66 5.18 -13.86
N LEU A 142 2.98 3.91 -13.56
CA LEU A 142 2.19 2.77 -14.02
C LEU A 142 0.78 2.80 -13.44
N ARG A 143 0.64 3.10 -12.14
CA ARG A 143 -0.67 3.23 -11.51
C ARG A 143 -1.53 4.26 -12.23
N VAL A 144 -0.99 5.43 -12.58
CA VAL A 144 -1.73 6.44 -13.35
C VAL A 144 -2.16 5.89 -14.71
N VAL A 145 -1.24 5.28 -15.47
CA VAL A 145 -1.55 4.70 -16.78
C VAL A 145 -2.67 3.65 -16.68
N PHE A 146 -2.55 2.69 -15.76
CA PHE A 146 -3.55 1.63 -15.59
C PHE A 146 -4.88 2.15 -15.06
N VAL A 147 -4.91 3.17 -14.21
CA VAL A 147 -6.15 3.81 -13.77
C VAL A 147 -6.90 4.37 -14.98
N TYR A 148 -6.25 5.13 -15.87
CA TYR A 148 -6.91 5.68 -17.05
C TYR A 148 -7.33 4.62 -18.09
N LEU A 149 -6.65 3.47 -18.13
CA LEU A 149 -7.00 2.37 -19.03
C LEU A 149 -8.14 1.49 -18.50
N LEU A 150 -8.13 1.15 -17.20
CA LEU A 150 -9.05 0.16 -16.62
C LEU A 150 -10.33 0.81 -16.07
N THR A 151 -10.23 2.01 -15.50
CA THR A 151 -11.37 2.67 -14.84
C THR A 151 -12.57 2.92 -15.79
N PRO A 152 -12.38 3.30 -17.07
CA PRO A 152 -13.51 3.48 -17.99
C PRO A 152 -14.30 2.20 -18.29
N GLY A 153 -13.67 1.02 -18.22
CA GLY A 153 -14.32 -0.26 -18.54
C GLY A 153 -14.92 -0.96 -17.33
N ILE A 154 -14.21 -0.97 -16.20
CA ILE A 154 -14.59 -1.76 -15.01
C ILE A 154 -14.84 -0.92 -13.75
N GLY A 155 -14.80 0.42 -13.83
CA GLY A 155 -15.13 1.33 -12.73
C GLY A 155 -14.14 1.27 -11.56
N LEU A 156 -14.65 1.36 -10.32
CA LEU A 156 -13.87 1.34 -9.08
C LEU A 156 -12.90 0.15 -8.95
N PRO A 157 -13.30 -1.11 -9.26
CA PRO A 157 -12.36 -2.23 -9.33
C PRO A 157 -11.14 -1.97 -10.21
N GLY A 158 -11.27 -1.23 -11.31
CA GLY A 158 -10.14 -0.84 -12.16
C GLY A 158 -9.08 -0.02 -11.43
N VAL A 159 -9.50 0.82 -10.48
CA VAL A 159 -8.58 1.56 -9.61
C VAL A 159 -7.85 0.61 -8.66
N ALA A 160 -8.56 -0.37 -8.07
CA ALA A 160 -7.94 -1.36 -7.18
C ALA A 160 -6.88 -2.20 -7.92
N TYR A 161 -7.21 -2.70 -9.12
CA TYR A 161 -6.26 -3.44 -9.94
C TYR A 161 -5.05 -2.60 -10.36
N ALA A 162 -5.27 -1.34 -10.75
CA ALA A 162 -4.18 -0.44 -11.09
C ALA A 162 -3.24 -0.18 -9.91
N CYS A 163 -3.78 -0.06 -8.69
CA CYS A 163 -2.97 0.01 -7.46
C CYS A 163 -2.19 -1.28 -7.21
N ALA A 164 -2.84 -2.45 -7.30
CA ALA A 164 -2.19 -3.75 -7.13
C ALA A 164 -1.06 -3.99 -8.12
N ILE A 165 -1.27 -3.64 -9.40
CA ILE A 165 -0.24 -3.72 -10.45
C ILE A 165 0.92 -2.79 -10.12
N GLY A 166 0.64 -1.54 -9.74
CA GLY A 166 1.68 -0.60 -9.33
C GLY A 166 2.58 -1.15 -8.23
N TRP A 167 1.98 -1.62 -7.13
CA TRP A 167 2.75 -2.21 -6.02
C TRP A 167 3.48 -3.50 -6.41
N SER A 168 2.87 -4.34 -7.24
CA SER A 168 3.50 -5.56 -7.75
C SER A 168 4.75 -5.26 -8.55
N VAL A 169 4.70 -4.27 -9.46
CA VAL A 169 5.87 -3.86 -10.23
C VAL A 169 6.96 -3.27 -9.34
N MET A 170 6.58 -2.51 -8.32
CA MET A 170 7.55 -2.02 -7.34
C MET A 170 8.28 -3.16 -6.64
N LEU A 171 7.57 -4.19 -6.16
CA LEU A 171 8.18 -5.38 -5.57
C LEU A 171 9.08 -6.12 -6.57
N LEU A 172 8.66 -6.24 -7.83
CA LEU A 172 9.46 -6.87 -8.87
C LEU A 172 10.78 -6.14 -9.14
N VAL A 173 10.87 -4.83 -8.87
CA VAL A 173 12.13 -4.07 -8.96
C VAL A 173 12.93 -4.18 -7.66
N GLU A 174 12.28 -4.00 -6.51
CA GLU A 174 12.96 -3.89 -5.22
C GLU A 174 13.45 -5.25 -4.67
N VAL A 175 12.71 -6.34 -4.89
CA VAL A 175 13.06 -7.68 -4.38
C VAL A 175 14.33 -8.24 -5.06
N PRO A 176 14.47 -8.26 -6.40
CA PRO A 176 15.71 -8.71 -7.03
C PRO A 176 16.89 -7.84 -6.66
N TYR A 177 16.69 -6.52 -6.57
CA TYR A 177 17.74 -5.60 -6.14
C TYR A 177 18.19 -5.87 -4.69
N TYR A 178 17.26 -6.24 -3.80
CA TYR A 178 17.57 -6.65 -2.44
C TYR A 178 18.46 -7.90 -2.43
N PHE A 179 18.11 -8.94 -3.18
CA PHE A 179 18.91 -10.17 -3.26
C PHE A 179 20.29 -9.94 -3.86
N TRP A 180 20.39 -9.13 -4.92
CA TRP A 180 21.68 -8.74 -5.50
C TRP A 180 22.55 -7.98 -4.49
N PHE A 181 21.97 -6.99 -3.81
CA PHE A 181 22.68 -6.19 -2.82
C PHE A 181 23.18 -7.00 -1.61
N MET A 182 22.43 -8.03 -1.22
CA MET A 182 22.79 -8.95 -0.14
C MET A 182 23.86 -9.96 -0.56
N LYS A 183 24.00 -10.23 -1.87
CA LYS A 183 25.02 -11.15 -2.42
C LYS A 183 26.40 -10.50 -2.50
N ASP A 184 26.45 -9.18 -2.70
CA ASP A 184 27.70 -8.40 -2.80
C ASP A 184 28.27 -7.94 -1.44
N LYS A 185 27.74 -8.39 -0.29
CA LYS A 185 28.09 -7.87 1.04
C LYS A 185 28.22 -8.90 2.14
#